data_AF-A0A644Z185-F1
#
_entry.id   AF-A0A644Z185-F1
#
_cell.length_a   1.000
_cell.length_b   1.000
_cell.length_c   1.000
_cell.angle_alpha   90.00
_cell.angle_beta   90.00
_cell.angle_gamma   90.00
#
_symmetry.space_group_name_H-M   'P 1'
#
loop_
_entity.id
_entity.type
_entity.pdbx_description
1 polymer ?
#
loop_
_entity_poly.entity_id
_entity_poly.type
_entity_poly.pdbx_seq_one_letter_code
_entity_poly.pdbx_strand_id
1 'polypeptide(L)'
;MKIYTKTGDKGKTSLYDGSRVDKDDIRVESYGTLDELNSYIGLCTNYAKDEDKEVLRSIQIKLFSVSAELATKEEGKYKTPLTDDDVKSLEKIIDSYILKIDEMDAFIVPGTNLISANLHIARTICRKAERRIISLSKVETVNPQLLKYVNRLSDVIYTMARYNESELIYIKY
;
A
#
# COMPACT_ATOMS: atom_id res chain seq x y z
N MET A 1 22.68 -16.47 9.07
CA MET A 1 22.51 -14.99 9.15
C MET A 1 21.90 -14.67 10.51
N LYS A 2 22.46 -13.74 11.29
CA LYS A 2 21.82 -13.32 12.56
C LYS A 2 20.72 -12.30 12.23
N ILE A 3 19.53 -12.51 12.75
CA ILE A 3 18.37 -11.62 12.52
C ILE A 3 18.50 -10.33 13.35
N TYR A 4 19.05 -10.41 14.57
CA TYR A 4 19.23 -9.24 15.44
C TYR A 4 20.67 -8.71 15.42
N THR A 5 20.81 -7.38 15.42
CA THR A 5 22.12 -6.68 15.45
C THR A 5 22.35 -5.84 16.71
N LYS A 6 21.28 -5.53 17.47
CA LYS A 6 21.26 -4.64 18.65
C LYS A 6 21.64 -3.19 18.38
N THR A 7 21.90 -2.80 17.13
CA THR A 7 22.30 -1.42 16.77
C THR A 7 21.20 -0.39 16.97
N GLY A 8 19.94 -0.85 17.09
CA GLY A 8 18.77 -0.02 17.32
C GLY A 8 18.21 -0.04 18.73
N ASP A 9 18.89 -0.66 19.71
CA ASP A 9 18.41 -0.77 21.10
C ASP A 9 18.31 0.60 21.79
N LYS A 10 19.06 1.60 21.31
CA LYS A 10 19.01 3.00 21.79
C LYS A 10 17.97 3.86 21.07
N GLY A 11 17.00 3.24 20.39
CA GLY A 11 15.88 3.97 19.75
C GLY A 11 16.17 4.52 18.35
N LYS A 12 17.35 4.29 17.76
CA LYS A 12 17.70 4.74 16.40
C LYS A 12 17.70 3.62 15.37
N THR A 13 17.44 3.94 14.11
CA THR A 13 17.57 3.00 12.98
C THR A 13 18.43 3.57 11.86
N SER A 14 18.76 2.74 10.88
CA SER A 14 19.41 3.17 9.63
C SER A 14 18.39 3.14 8.49
N LEU A 15 18.42 4.20 7.68
CA LEU A 15 17.72 4.31 6.41
C LEU A 15 18.49 3.54 5.31
N TYR A 16 17.88 3.41 4.13
CA TYR A 16 18.45 2.70 2.98
C TYR A 16 19.77 3.33 2.50
N ASP A 17 19.88 4.67 2.55
CA ASP A 17 21.10 5.42 2.23
C ASP A 17 22.17 5.38 3.33
N GLY A 18 21.92 4.69 4.44
CA GLY A 18 22.83 4.56 5.57
C GLY A 18 22.73 5.70 6.59
N SER A 19 21.92 6.73 6.34
CA SER A 19 21.66 7.78 7.33
C SER A 19 20.95 7.20 8.56
N ARG A 20 21.14 7.83 9.73
CA ARG A 20 20.53 7.38 11.00
C ARG A 20 19.49 8.36 11.50
N VAL A 21 18.33 7.84 11.83
CA VAL A 21 17.17 8.58 12.36
C VAL A 21 16.64 7.90 13.62
N ASP A 22 15.83 8.62 14.39
CA ASP A 22 15.08 8.02 15.50
C ASP A 22 13.99 7.08 14.96
N LYS A 23 13.62 6.04 15.71
CA LYS A 23 12.66 5.02 15.27
C LYS A 23 11.23 5.54 15.15
N ASP A 24 10.92 6.68 15.77
CA ASP A 24 9.66 7.39 15.70
C ASP A 24 9.68 8.55 14.68
N ASP A 25 10.74 8.67 13.87
CA ASP A 25 10.80 9.62 12.76
C ASP A 25 9.66 9.34 11.75
N ILE A 26 9.01 10.40 11.25
CA ILE A 26 7.87 10.30 10.34
C ILE A 26 8.19 9.54 9.05
N ARG A 27 9.45 9.53 8.60
CA ARG A 27 9.90 8.71 7.48
C ARG A 27 9.83 7.22 7.82
N VAL A 28 10.27 6.85 9.03
CA VAL A 28 10.19 5.48 9.55
C VAL A 28 8.74 5.04 9.71
N GLU A 29 7.88 5.91 10.27
CA GLU A 29 6.45 5.61 10.38
C GLU A 29 5.78 5.43 9.00
N SER A 30 6.21 6.21 7.99
CA SER A 30 5.66 6.15 6.64
C SER A 30 5.91 4.81 5.96
N TYR A 31 7.16 4.37 5.83
CA TYR A 31 7.45 3.05 5.22
C TYR A 31 7.08 1.89 6.15
N GLY A 32 7.08 2.09 7.48
CA GLY A 32 6.59 1.10 8.45
C GLY A 32 5.09 0.83 8.31
N THR A 33 4.30 1.87 8.01
CA THR A 33 2.86 1.68 7.73
C THR A 33 2.63 0.96 6.40
N LEU A 34 3.52 1.14 5.41
CA LEU A 34 3.47 0.33 4.18
C LEU A 34 3.86 -1.13 4.43
N ASP A 35 4.75 -1.41 5.38
CA ASP A 35 5.07 -2.78 5.79
C ASP A 35 3.88 -3.46 6.50
N GLU A 36 3.14 -2.71 7.32
CA GLU A 36 1.86 -3.16 7.88
C GLU A 36 0.86 -3.49 6.77
N LEU A 37 0.70 -2.60 5.78
CA LEU A 37 -0.14 -2.85 4.62
C LEU A 37 0.30 -4.10 3.86
N ASN A 38 1.60 -4.23 3.58
CA ASN A 38 2.15 -5.33 2.79
C ASN A 38 1.95 -6.68 3.50
N SER A 39 2.15 -6.70 4.83
CA SER A 39 1.87 -7.86 5.68
C SER A 39 0.39 -8.24 5.64
N TYR A 40 -0.51 -7.25 5.69
CA TYR A 40 -1.95 -7.49 5.65
C TYR A 40 -2.43 -7.95 4.26
N ILE A 41 -1.84 -7.43 3.17
CA ILE A 41 -2.07 -7.97 1.81
C ILE A 41 -1.64 -9.44 1.75
N GLY A 42 -0.53 -9.79 2.41
CA GLY A 42 -0.10 -11.19 2.57
C GLY A 42 -1.18 -12.06 3.20
N LEU A 43 -1.89 -11.57 4.23
CA LEU A 43 -3.05 -12.26 4.78
C LEU A 43 -4.17 -12.42 3.72
N CYS A 44 -4.52 -11.36 2.99
CA CYS A 44 -5.54 -11.42 1.93
C CYS A 44 -5.25 -12.51 0.89
N THR A 45 -3.97 -12.75 0.53
CA THR A 45 -3.61 -13.79 -0.45
C THR A 45 -4.03 -15.21 -0.05
N ASN A 46 -4.24 -15.48 1.25
CA ASN A 46 -4.67 -16.79 1.75
C ASN A 46 -6.17 -17.05 1.54
N TYR A 47 -6.96 -16.00 1.31
CA TYR A 47 -8.40 -16.08 1.04
C TYR A 47 -8.75 -15.79 -0.43
N ALA A 48 -7.76 -15.37 -1.23
CA ALA A 48 -7.93 -14.99 -2.62
C ALA A 48 -7.92 -16.20 -3.57
N LYS A 49 -8.71 -16.09 -4.65
CA LYS A 49 -8.59 -16.98 -5.82
C LYS A 49 -7.27 -16.72 -6.54
N ASP A 50 -6.84 -17.64 -7.40
CA ASP A 50 -5.51 -17.57 -8.01
C ASP A 50 -5.27 -16.31 -8.85
N GLU A 51 -6.25 -15.83 -9.61
CA GLU A 51 -6.13 -14.57 -10.37
C GLU A 51 -5.85 -13.37 -9.45
N ASP A 52 -6.65 -13.20 -8.39
CA ASP A 52 -6.49 -12.12 -7.41
C ASP A 52 -5.18 -12.25 -6.64
N LYS A 53 -4.76 -13.48 -6.34
CA LYS A 53 -3.53 -13.78 -5.62
C LYS A 53 -2.29 -13.29 -6.39
N GLU A 54 -2.25 -13.48 -7.70
CA GLU A 54 -1.16 -13.00 -8.53
C GLU A 54 -1.10 -11.46 -8.58
N VAL A 55 -2.27 -10.80 -8.68
CA VAL A 55 -2.36 -9.34 -8.59
C VAL A 55 -1.85 -8.84 -7.23
N LEU A 56 -2.34 -9.41 -6.13
CA LEU A 56 -1.90 -9.04 -4.78
C LEU A 56 -0.39 -9.26 -4.58
N ARG A 57 0.18 -10.38 -5.07
CA ARG A 57 1.62 -10.63 -5.00
C ARG A 57 2.44 -9.61 -5.78
N SER A 58 1.97 -9.20 -6.96
CA SER A 58 2.63 -8.16 -7.75
C SER A 58 2.68 -6.83 -6.99
N ILE A 59 1.61 -6.49 -6.26
CA ILE A 59 1.53 -5.32 -5.38
C ILE A 59 2.50 -5.47 -4.20
N GLN A 60 2.54 -6.63 -3.54
CA GLN A 60 3.47 -6.86 -2.42
C GLN A 60 4.94 -6.65 -2.83
N ILE A 61 5.32 -7.15 -4.01
CA ILE A 61 6.66 -6.96 -4.57
C ILE A 61 6.93 -5.48 -4.82
N LYS A 62 5.99 -4.77 -5.45
CA LYS A 62 6.15 -3.34 -5.73
C LYS A 62 6.23 -2.52 -4.44
N LEU A 63 5.46 -2.86 -3.41
CA LEU A 63 5.50 -2.19 -2.10
C LEU A 63 6.88 -2.25 -1.44
N PHE A 64 7.68 -3.29 -1.66
CA PHE A 64 9.08 -3.28 -1.20
C PHE A 64 9.89 -2.17 -1.87
N SER A 65 9.70 -1.94 -3.17
CA SER A 65 10.35 -0.83 -3.88
C SER A 65 9.86 0.53 -3.37
N VAL A 66 8.55 0.69 -3.18
CA VAL A 66 7.95 1.92 -2.61
C VAL A 66 8.53 2.22 -1.22
N SER A 67 8.62 1.21 -0.36
CA SER A 67 9.20 1.34 0.98
C SER A 67 10.70 1.64 0.93
N ALA A 68 11.46 1.04 0.01
CA ALA A 68 12.88 1.32 -0.14
C ALA A 68 13.15 2.76 -0.60
N GLU A 69 12.33 3.30 -1.51
CA GLU A 69 12.39 4.70 -1.92
C GLU A 69 12.07 5.64 -0.75
N LEU A 70 11.01 5.37 0.01
CA LEU A 70 10.67 6.16 1.21
C LEU A 70 11.74 6.07 2.29
N ALA A 71 12.39 4.92 2.43
CA ALA A 71 13.52 4.72 3.31
C ALA A 71 14.82 5.39 2.80
N THR A 72 14.79 6.14 1.70
CA THR A 72 15.94 6.88 1.16
C THR A 72 15.69 8.38 1.30
N LYS A 73 16.61 9.10 1.96
CA LYS A 73 16.52 10.55 2.15
C LYS A 73 17.35 11.31 1.12
N GLU A 74 18.54 10.81 0.80
CA GLU A 74 19.42 11.44 -0.18
C GLU A 74 18.94 11.19 -1.62
N GLU A 75 18.69 12.28 -2.34
CA GLU A 75 18.24 12.25 -3.73
C GLU A 75 19.26 11.51 -4.62
N GLY A 76 18.77 10.65 -5.52
CA GLY A 76 19.61 9.87 -6.43
C GLY A 76 20.27 8.62 -5.83
N LYS A 77 20.18 8.37 -4.51
CA LYS A 77 20.69 7.11 -3.91
C LYS A 77 19.83 5.90 -4.22
N TYR A 78 18.52 6.08 -4.34
CA TYR A 78 17.62 5.01 -4.77
C TYR A 78 17.61 4.92 -6.29
N LYS A 79 17.99 3.75 -6.84
CA LYS A 79 18.28 3.58 -8.27
C LYS A 79 17.06 3.38 -9.16
N THR A 80 15.93 3.00 -8.58
CA THR A 80 14.72 2.62 -9.32
C THR A 80 13.49 3.34 -8.77
N PRO A 81 13.48 4.69 -8.76
CA PRO A 81 12.38 5.46 -8.21
C PRO A 81 11.08 5.20 -8.98
N LEU A 82 9.94 5.35 -8.29
CA LEU A 82 8.63 5.27 -8.90
C LEU A 82 8.48 6.29 -10.01
N THR A 83 7.85 5.83 -11.07
CA THR A 83 7.57 6.57 -12.28
C THR A 83 6.06 6.69 -12.52
N ASP A 84 5.69 7.48 -13.51
CA ASP A 84 4.29 7.61 -13.94
C ASP A 84 3.73 6.27 -14.47
N ASP A 85 4.58 5.42 -15.05
CA ASP A 85 4.19 4.10 -15.55
C ASP A 85 3.77 3.15 -14.42
N ASP A 86 4.35 3.30 -13.23
CA ASP A 86 3.95 2.54 -12.05
C ASP A 86 2.52 2.90 -11.62
N VAL A 87 2.17 4.18 -11.67
CA VAL A 87 0.80 4.65 -11.37
C VAL A 87 -0.18 4.14 -12.43
N LYS A 88 0.17 4.27 -13.71
CA LYS A 88 -0.62 3.74 -14.82
C LYS A 88 -0.82 2.23 -14.75
N SER A 89 0.15 1.49 -14.21
CA SER A 89 0.00 0.04 -14.02
C SER A 89 -1.13 -0.30 -13.03
N LEU A 90 -1.32 0.52 -11.98
CA LEU A 90 -2.43 0.37 -11.06
C LEU A 90 -3.76 0.76 -11.69
N GLU A 91 -3.78 1.81 -12.51
CA GLU A 91 -4.98 2.22 -13.27
C GLU A 91 -5.47 1.10 -14.19
N LYS A 92 -4.56 0.42 -14.91
CA LYS A 92 -4.92 -0.76 -15.71
C LYS A 92 -5.51 -1.90 -14.89
N ILE A 93 -5.03 -2.10 -13.66
CA ILE A 93 -5.62 -3.10 -12.75
C ILE A 93 -7.05 -2.67 -12.42
N ILE A 94 -7.27 -1.43 -12.00
CA ILE A 94 -8.61 -0.89 -11.70
C ILE A 94 -9.55 -1.11 -12.88
N ASP A 95 -9.15 -0.69 -14.08
CA ASP A 95 -9.96 -0.83 -15.30
C ASP A 95 -10.36 -2.30 -15.55
N SER A 96 -9.43 -3.24 -15.37
CA SER A 96 -9.71 -4.67 -15.58
C SER A 96 -10.70 -5.27 -14.57
N TYR A 97 -10.74 -4.77 -13.33
CA TYR A 97 -11.70 -5.21 -12.32
C TYR A 97 -13.04 -4.48 -12.45
N ILE A 98 -13.07 -3.21 -12.85
CA ILE A 98 -14.31 -2.47 -13.10
C ILE A 98 -15.16 -3.20 -14.16
N LEU A 99 -14.53 -3.72 -15.22
CA LEU A 99 -15.22 -4.49 -16.27
C LEU A 99 -15.90 -5.79 -15.75
N LYS A 100 -15.56 -6.23 -14.54
CA LYS A 100 -16.10 -7.45 -13.91
C LYS A 100 -17.14 -7.15 -12.83
N ILE A 101 -17.45 -5.88 -12.57
CA ILE A 101 -18.39 -5.44 -11.54
C ILE A 101 -19.57 -4.77 -12.24
N ASP A 102 -20.79 -5.04 -11.77
CA ASP A 102 -21.98 -4.34 -12.27
C ASP A 102 -21.87 -2.84 -12.01
N GLU A 103 -22.14 -2.03 -13.04
CA GLU A 103 -22.17 -0.56 -12.91
C GLU A 103 -23.27 -0.16 -11.91
N MET A 104 -22.88 0.47 -10.79
CA MET A 104 -23.85 1.06 -9.88
C MET A 104 -23.28 2.19 -9.03
N ASP A 105 -23.96 3.33 -9.06
CA ASP A 105 -23.65 4.55 -8.30
C ASP A 105 -24.23 4.51 -6.87
N ALA A 106 -23.88 3.50 -6.07
CA ALA A 106 -24.33 3.43 -4.68
C ALA A 106 -23.23 2.92 -3.74
N PHE A 107 -23.19 3.50 -2.53
CA PHE A 107 -22.36 2.99 -1.45
C PHE A 107 -22.86 1.62 -0.99
N ILE A 108 -21.91 0.75 -0.65
CA ILE A 108 -22.21 -0.56 -0.06
C ILE A 108 -21.65 -0.70 1.34
N VAL A 109 -22.28 -1.59 2.10
CA VAL A 109 -21.70 -2.12 3.33
C VAL A 109 -20.50 -3.01 2.96
N PRO A 110 -19.30 -2.74 3.49
CA PRO A 110 -18.10 -3.51 3.14
C PRO A 110 -18.08 -4.89 3.79
N GLY A 111 -17.58 -5.90 3.06
CA GLY A 111 -17.10 -7.14 3.64
C GLY A 111 -18.17 -8.21 3.84
N THR A 112 -18.92 -8.53 2.79
CA THR A 112 -19.92 -9.61 2.79
C THR A 112 -19.31 -11.01 2.81
N ASN A 113 -17.99 -11.12 2.67
CA ASN A 113 -17.24 -12.36 2.89
C ASN A 113 -15.80 -12.09 3.35
N LEU A 114 -15.03 -13.15 3.61
CA LEU A 114 -13.68 -13.07 4.18
C LEU A 114 -12.72 -12.25 3.32
N ILE A 115 -12.64 -12.50 2.02
CA ILE A 115 -11.67 -11.82 1.16
C ILE A 115 -12.01 -10.35 0.99
N SER A 116 -13.28 -10.01 0.71
CA SER A 116 -13.74 -8.62 0.59
C SER A 116 -13.54 -7.84 1.90
N ALA A 117 -13.87 -8.43 3.05
CA ALA A 117 -13.69 -7.80 4.36
C ALA A 117 -12.21 -7.48 4.63
N ASN A 118 -11.31 -8.45 4.39
CA ASN A 118 -9.87 -8.23 4.59
C ASN A 118 -9.30 -7.20 3.60
N LEU A 119 -9.76 -7.18 2.35
CA LEU A 119 -9.37 -6.15 1.38
C LEU A 119 -9.85 -4.75 1.81
N HIS A 120 -11.05 -4.61 2.36
CA HIS A 120 -11.50 -3.33 2.92
C HIS A 120 -10.63 -2.87 4.10
N ILE A 121 -10.18 -3.77 4.96
CA ILE A 121 -9.22 -3.44 6.03
C ILE A 121 -7.89 -2.99 5.41
N ALA A 122 -7.33 -3.75 4.46
CA ALA A 122 -6.11 -3.38 3.75
C ALA A 122 -6.22 -1.98 3.11
N ARG A 123 -7.36 -1.66 2.50
CA ARG A 123 -7.64 -0.33 1.94
C ARG A 123 -7.55 0.76 3.00
N THR A 124 -8.08 0.55 4.20
CA THR A 124 -7.97 1.55 5.29
C THR A 124 -6.54 1.73 5.78
N ILE A 125 -5.75 0.66 5.84
CA ILE A 125 -4.32 0.71 6.17
C ILE A 125 -3.54 1.45 5.06
N CYS A 126 -3.88 1.22 3.79
CA CYS A 126 -3.30 1.93 2.66
C CYS A 126 -3.56 3.44 2.77
N ARG A 127 -4.79 3.85 3.07
CA ARG A 127 -5.12 5.27 3.33
C ARG A 127 -4.42 5.81 4.59
N LYS A 128 -4.12 4.96 5.58
CA LYS A 128 -3.30 5.35 6.74
C LYS A 128 -1.86 5.66 6.30
N ALA A 129 -1.25 4.80 5.48
CA ALA A 129 0.08 5.03 4.91
C ALA A 129 0.11 6.32 4.06
N GLU A 130 -0.89 6.53 3.22
CA GLU A 130 -1.05 7.75 2.41
C GLU A 130 -0.95 9.02 3.28
N ARG A 131 -1.68 9.07 4.40
CA ARG A 131 -1.65 10.21 5.33
C ARG A 131 -0.28 10.40 5.99
N ARG A 132 0.46 9.32 6.27
CA ARG A 132 1.83 9.41 6.80
C ARG A 132 2.81 9.96 5.79
N ILE A 133 2.73 9.50 4.53
CA ILE A 133 3.56 10.01 3.44
C ILE A 133 3.25 11.49 3.17
N ILE A 134 1.98 11.90 3.22
CA ILE A 134 1.59 13.33 3.13
C ILE A 134 2.17 14.14 4.30
N SER A 135 2.25 13.56 5.50
CA SER A 135 2.82 14.24 6.65
C SER A 135 4.34 14.39 6.49
N LEU A 136 5.03 13.36 6.00
CA LEU A 136 6.44 13.40 5.63
C LEU A 136 6.70 14.46 4.54
N SER A 137 5.88 14.52 3.49
CA SER A 137 6.08 15.44 2.36
C SER A 137 5.92 16.92 2.73
N LYS A 138 5.40 17.23 3.91
CA LYS A 138 5.32 18.61 4.45
C LYS A 138 6.61 19.07 5.10
N VAL A 139 7.48 18.13 5.48
CA VAL A 139 8.72 18.42 6.24
C VAL A 139 9.98 17.99 5.49
N GLU A 140 9.88 17.06 4.54
CA GLU A 140 10.98 16.60 3.70
C GLU A 140 10.55 16.43 2.24
N THR A 141 11.50 16.50 1.31
CA THR A 141 11.25 16.19 -0.11
C THR A 141 10.93 14.71 -0.27
N VAL A 142 9.86 14.42 -1.02
CA VAL A 142 9.41 13.08 -1.38
C VAL A 142 9.03 13.09 -2.86
N ASN A 143 9.36 12.03 -3.59
CA ASN A 143 8.93 11.87 -4.98
C ASN A 143 7.39 11.96 -5.07
N PRO A 144 6.81 12.91 -5.83
CA PRO A 144 5.36 13.04 -5.97
C PRO A 144 4.66 11.77 -6.47
N GLN A 145 5.37 10.89 -7.18
CA GLN A 145 4.82 9.62 -7.66
C GLN A 145 4.48 8.66 -6.51
N LEU A 146 5.17 8.73 -5.36
CA LEU A 146 4.82 7.94 -4.17
C LEU A 146 3.41 8.25 -3.67
N LEU A 147 3.05 9.53 -3.61
CA LEU A 147 1.73 9.97 -3.18
C LEU A 147 0.64 9.49 -4.16
N LYS A 148 0.87 9.68 -5.47
CA LYS A 148 -0.06 9.22 -6.51
C LYS A 148 -0.23 7.70 -6.49
N TYR A 149 0.87 6.97 -6.35
CA TYR A 149 0.87 5.51 -6.32
C TYR A 149 0.06 4.97 -5.13
N VAL A 150 0.30 5.45 -3.91
CA VAL A 150 -0.42 4.96 -2.72
C VAL A 150 -1.89 5.38 -2.74
N ASN A 151 -2.20 6.58 -3.25
CA ASN A 151 -3.58 7.00 -3.48
C ASN A 151 -4.31 6.04 -4.44
N ARG A 152 -3.71 5.77 -5.60
CA ARG A 152 -4.25 4.86 -6.62
C ARG A 152 -4.29 3.40 -6.16
N LEU A 153 -3.35 2.97 -5.32
CA LEU A 153 -3.35 1.65 -4.72
C LEU A 153 -4.57 1.46 -3.82
N SER A 154 -5.01 2.51 -3.11
CA SER A 154 -6.23 2.43 -2.31
C SER A 154 -7.47 2.19 -3.17
N ASP A 155 -7.49 2.72 -4.39
CA ASP A 155 -8.54 2.45 -5.39
C ASP A 155 -8.46 1.01 -5.90
N VAL A 156 -7.26 0.51 -6.24
CA VAL A 156 -7.07 -0.91 -6.63
C VAL A 156 -7.64 -1.85 -5.58
N ILE A 157 -7.26 -1.65 -4.30
CA ILE A 157 -7.71 -2.51 -3.21
C ILE A 157 -9.23 -2.40 -3.04
N TYR A 158 -9.81 -1.20 -3.19
CA TYR A 158 -11.26 -1.02 -3.15
C TYR A 158 -11.98 -1.78 -4.26
N THR A 159 -11.52 -1.64 -5.51
CA THR A 159 -12.13 -2.28 -6.67
C THR A 159 -12.02 -3.80 -6.57
N MET A 160 -10.87 -4.32 -6.12
CA MET A 160 -10.71 -5.75 -5.84
C MET A 160 -11.65 -6.23 -4.72
N ALA A 161 -11.83 -5.43 -3.65
CA ALA A 161 -12.76 -5.76 -2.57
C ALA A 161 -14.20 -5.85 -3.09
N ARG A 162 -14.60 -4.88 -3.93
CA ARG A 162 -15.92 -4.80 -4.57
C ARG A 162 -16.21 -5.99 -5.47
N TYR A 163 -15.26 -6.35 -6.34
CA TYR A 163 -15.37 -7.53 -7.20
C TYR A 163 -15.52 -8.83 -6.40
N ASN A 164 -14.91 -8.88 -5.22
CA ASN A 164 -14.97 -10.03 -4.34
C ASN A 164 -16.18 -10.03 -3.40
N GLU A 165 -17.06 -9.03 -3.39
CA GLU A 165 -18.28 -9.07 -2.58
C GLU A 165 -19.21 -10.19 -3.08
N SER A 166 -19.75 -11.00 -2.17
CA SER A 166 -20.70 -12.08 -2.52
C SER A 166 -22.15 -11.60 -2.50
N GLU A 167 -22.42 -10.56 -1.75
CA GLU A 167 -23.72 -9.89 -1.68
C GLU A 167 -23.48 -8.39 -1.71
N LEU A 168 -24.36 -7.64 -2.38
CA LEU A 168 -24.29 -6.18 -2.42
C LEU A 168 -25.39 -5.60 -1.53
N ILE A 169 -25.00 -5.16 -0.34
CA ILE A 169 -25.89 -4.50 0.62
C ILE A 169 -25.74 -2.99 0.44
N TYR A 170 -26.74 -2.36 -0.17
CA TYR A 170 -26.71 -0.93 -0.46
C TYR A 170 -27.13 -0.08 0.74
N ILE A 171 -26.43 1.03 0.93
CA ILE A 171 -26.82 2.05 1.91
C ILE A 171 -27.92 2.91 1.29
N LYS A 172 -29.11 2.89 1.91
CA LYS A 172 -30.21 3.80 1.55
C LYS A 172 -30.08 5.06 2.41
N TYR A 173 -29.94 6.21 1.76
CA TYR A 173 -30.05 7.53 2.39
C TYR A 173 -31.49 8.02 2.34
#